data_AF-S0L3K8-F1
#
_entry.id   AF-S0L3K8-F1
#
_cell.length_a   1.000
_cell.length_b   1.000
_cell.length_c   1.000
_cell.angle_alpha   90.00
_cell.angle_beta   90.00
_cell.angle_gamma   90.00
#
_symmetry.space_group_name_H-M   'P 1'
#
loop_
_entity.id
_entity.type
_entity.pdbx_description
1 polymer ?
#
loop_
_entity_poly.entity_id
_entity_poly.type
_entity_poly.pdbx_seq_one_letter_code
_entity_poly.pdbx_strand_id
1 'polypeptide(L)'
;MKMDKRSLYDGLNQFEGEFRALLTNLVEMKTSLQEVVEKNTQLELENQRLRDHIRELNQTSETPAEKVTQELSKSRMNLEKIYEEGFHVCYDLYGSRREHDEPCAFCLEVIYRESK
;
A
#
# COMPACT_ATOMS: atom_id res chain seq x y z
N MET A 1 26.20 -6.43 63.35
CA MET A 1 25.42 -5.19 63.13
C MET A 1 23.94 -5.53 63.20
N LYS A 2 23.21 -5.10 64.24
CA LYS A 2 21.74 -5.12 64.19
C LYS A 2 21.36 -3.99 63.24
N MET A 3 20.83 -4.31 62.05
CA MET A 3 20.24 -3.27 61.20
C MET A 3 19.19 -2.52 62.01
N ASP A 4 19.25 -1.19 61.97
CA ASP A 4 18.26 -0.36 62.64
C ASP A 4 16.89 -0.62 62.00
N LYS A 5 15.92 -1.06 62.81
CA LYS A 5 14.58 -1.42 62.33
C LYS A 5 13.93 -0.24 61.60
N ARG A 6 14.20 1.00 62.03
CA ARG A 6 13.70 2.21 61.36
C ARG A 6 14.21 2.33 59.93
N SER A 7 15.51 2.17 59.72
CA SER A 7 16.12 2.23 58.39
C SER A 7 15.54 1.19 57.41
N LEU A 8 15.15 0.01 57.90
CA LEU A 8 14.47 -1.00 57.08
C LEU A 8 13.04 -0.59 56.71
N TYR A 9 12.28 -0.02 57.64
CA TYR A 9 10.94 0.50 57.36
C TYR A 9 10.98 1.71 56.41
N ASP A 10 11.94 2.61 56.59
CA ASP A 10 12.11 3.77 55.72
C ASP A 10 12.50 3.35 54.30
N GLY A 11 13.40 2.37 54.16
CA GLY A 11 13.76 1.79 52.85
C GLY A 11 12.59 1.08 52.17
N LEU A 12 11.74 0.38 52.94
CA LEU A 12 10.53 -0.25 52.41
C LEU A 12 9.51 0.79 51.92
N ASN A 13 9.30 1.87 52.68
CA ASN A 13 8.41 2.96 52.29
C ASN A 13 8.92 3.70 51.06
N GLN A 14 10.24 3.92 50.95
CA GLN A 14 10.85 4.48 49.76
C GLN A 14 10.63 3.59 48.55
N PHE A 15 10.90 2.29 48.69
CA PHE A 15 10.70 1.32 47.62
C PHE A 15 9.23 1.25 47.17
N GLU A 16 8.29 1.29 48.11
CA GLU A 16 6.86 1.38 47.80
C GLU A 16 6.54 2.65 46.99
N GLY A 17 7.12 3.79 47.36
CA GLY A 17 6.98 5.05 46.62
C GLY A 17 7.50 4.96 45.19
N GLU A 18 8.70 4.40 45.01
CA GLU A 18 9.31 4.17 43.69
C GLU A 18 8.48 3.22 42.83
N PHE A 19 7.95 2.15 43.42
CA PHE A 19 7.10 1.19 42.72
C PHE A 19 5.78 1.83 42.26
N ARG A 20 5.17 2.67 43.10
CA ARG A 20 3.97 3.45 42.73
C ARG A 20 4.28 4.41 41.59
N ALA A 21 5.41 5.11 41.62
CA ALA A 21 5.82 6.00 40.54
C ALA A 21 6.04 5.22 39.23
N LEU A 22 6.66 4.04 39.29
CA LEU A 22 6.85 3.18 38.14
C LEU A 22 5.53 2.71 37.54
N LEU A 23 4.55 2.36 38.38
CA LEU A 23 3.21 1.98 37.93
C LEU A 23 2.50 3.15 37.25
N THR A 24 2.60 4.37 37.78
CA THR A 24 2.05 5.57 37.14
C THR A 24 2.67 5.78 35.75
N ASN A 25 4.01 5.71 35.65
CA ASN A 25 4.72 5.83 34.37
C ASN A 25 4.29 4.76 33.36
N LEU A 26 4.04 3.53 33.82
CA LEU A 26 3.56 2.44 32.97
C LEU A 26 2.16 2.74 32.41
N VAL A 27 1.26 3.26 33.25
CA VAL A 27 -0.08 3.67 32.83
C VAL A 27 -0.01 4.80 31.80
N GLU A 28 0.82 5.81 32.03
CA GLU A 28 1.04 6.91 31.08
C GLU A 28 1.60 6.40 29.74
N MET A 29 2.61 5.54 29.78
CA MET A 29 3.20 4.93 28.59
C MET A 29 2.18 4.09 27.81
N LYS A 30 1.31 3.36 28.50
CA LYS A 30 0.21 2.62 27.86
C LYS A 30 -0.74 3.57 27.13
N THR A 31 -1.13 4.68 27.76
CA THR A 31 -1.99 5.69 27.13
C THR A 31 -1.33 6.28 25.89
N SER A 32 -0.06 6.68 25.99
CA SER A 32 0.69 7.20 24.84
C SER A 32 0.80 6.17 23.71
N LEU A 33 1.00 4.89 24.03
CA LEU A 33 1.03 3.83 23.03
C LEU A 33 -0.33 3.67 22.34
N GLN A 34 -1.44 3.73 23.07
CA GLN A 34 -2.78 3.69 22.49
C GLN A 34 -3.00 4.84 21.50
N GLU A 35 -2.64 6.07 21.89
CA GLU A 35 -2.75 7.23 20.98
C GLU A 35 -1.90 7.06 19.71
N VAL A 36 -0.70 6.50 19.83
CA VAL A 36 0.18 6.25 18.67
C VAL A 36 -0.42 5.20 17.75
N VAL A 37 -0.97 4.10 18.31
CA VAL A 37 -1.63 3.05 17.53
C VAL A 37 -2.85 3.60 16.81
N GLU A 38 -3.71 4.36 17.50
CA GLU A 38 -4.89 4.99 16.89
C GLU A 38 -4.51 5.92 15.73
N LYS A 39 -3.55 6.83 15.97
CA LYS A 39 -3.04 7.72 14.91
C LYS A 39 -2.44 6.95 13.73
N ASN A 40 -1.71 5.86 13.99
CA ASN A 40 -1.14 5.04 12.93
C ASN A 40 -2.26 4.40 12.08
N THR A 41 -3.26 3.78 12.71
CA THR A 41 -4.39 3.19 11.98
C THR A 41 -5.16 4.22 11.16
N GLN A 42 -5.33 5.43 11.68
CA GLN A 42 -5.96 6.53 10.94
C GLN A 42 -5.14 6.93 9.72
N LEU A 43 -3.81 7.04 9.88
CA LEU A 43 -2.89 7.36 8.78
C LEU A 43 -2.85 6.26 7.72
N GLU A 44 -2.87 4.99 8.11
CA GLU A 44 -2.93 3.86 7.18
C GLU A 44 -4.20 3.90 6.33
N LEU A 45 -5.35 4.16 6.96
CA LEU A 45 -6.64 4.32 6.26
C LEU A 45 -6.63 5.53 5.32
N GLU A 46 -6.07 6.66 5.76
CA GLU A 46 -5.94 7.85 4.91
C GLU A 46 -4.99 7.60 3.73
N ASN A 47 -3.85 6.95 3.96
CA ASN A 47 -2.90 6.59 2.92
C ASN A 47 -3.55 5.66 1.88
N GLN A 48 -4.33 4.68 2.32
CA GLN A 48 -5.08 3.81 1.44
C GLN A 48 -6.08 4.62 0.61
N ARG A 49 -6.89 5.48 1.23
CA ARG A 49 -7.84 6.35 0.51
C ARG A 49 -7.16 7.25 -0.51
N LEU A 50 -6.01 7.84 -0.17
CA LEU A 50 -5.24 8.67 -1.09
C LEU A 50 -4.70 7.85 -2.27
N ARG A 51 -4.19 6.63 -2.03
CA ARG A 51 -3.78 5.73 -3.10
C ARG A 51 -4.94 5.35 -3.99
N ASP A 52 -6.11 5.10 -3.43
CA ASP A 52 -7.32 4.74 -4.16
C ASP A 52 -7.76 5.94 -5.03
N HIS A 53 -7.78 7.14 -4.46
CA HIS A 53 -8.09 8.37 -5.18
C HIS A 53 -7.07 8.68 -6.28
N ILE A 54 -5.78 8.46 -6.06
CA ILE A 54 -4.74 8.58 -7.10
C ILE A 54 -4.98 7.55 -8.20
N ARG A 55 -5.38 6.31 -7.88
CA ARG A 55 -5.72 5.31 -8.90
C ARG A 55 -6.95 5.72 -9.71
N GLU A 56 -7.98 6.26 -9.07
CA GLU A 56 -9.16 6.80 -9.75
C GLU A 56 -8.80 7.98 -10.65
N LEU A 57 -8.01 8.94 -10.12
CA LEU A 57 -7.52 10.08 -10.87
C LEU A 57 -6.66 9.64 -12.04
N ASN A 58 -5.71 8.72 -11.87
CA ASN A 58 -4.92 8.17 -12.97
C ASN A 58 -5.79 7.42 -13.98
N GLN A 59 -6.84 6.73 -13.56
CA GLN A 59 -7.84 6.17 -14.49
C GLN A 59 -8.67 7.25 -15.20
N THR A 60 -8.77 8.47 -14.64
CA THR A 60 -9.43 9.62 -15.27
C THR A 60 -8.48 10.54 -16.06
N SER A 61 -7.19 10.56 -15.74
CA SER A 61 -6.11 11.27 -16.43
C SER A 61 -5.34 10.41 -17.42
N GLU A 62 -5.67 9.12 -17.51
CA GLU A 62 -5.54 8.29 -18.71
C GLU A 62 -6.71 8.53 -19.69
N THR A 63 -7.24 9.76 -19.74
CA THR A 63 -7.43 10.38 -21.06
C THR A 63 -6.05 10.70 -21.63
N PRO A 64 -5.57 9.96 -22.64
CA PRO A 64 -4.17 10.03 -23.04
C PRO A 64 -3.93 11.29 -23.88
N ALA A 65 -3.17 12.22 -23.31
CA ALA A 65 -2.38 13.21 -24.04
C ALA A 65 -1.00 13.18 -23.37
N GLU A 66 0.12 12.77 -23.96
CA GLU A 66 0.52 12.60 -25.35
C GLU A 66 1.56 11.47 -25.43
N LYS A 67 1.19 10.37 -26.07
CA LYS A 67 2.08 9.74 -27.06
C LYS A 67 1.31 9.85 -28.37
N VAL A 68 1.91 10.50 -29.36
CA VAL A 68 1.31 10.71 -30.68
C VAL A 68 1.06 9.36 -31.35
N THR A 69 -0.11 8.77 -31.14
CA THR A 69 -0.66 7.64 -31.89
C THR A 69 -2.14 7.57 -31.56
N GLN A 70 -2.98 7.79 -32.57
CA GLN A 70 -4.44 7.60 -32.60
C GLN A 70 -5.09 7.01 -31.34
N GLU A 71 -6.04 7.75 -30.77
CA GLU A 71 -6.91 7.28 -29.69
C GLU A 71 -7.53 5.92 -30.05
N LEU A 72 -6.96 4.86 -29.49
CA LEU A 72 -7.52 3.52 -29.56
C LEU A 72 -8.85 3.52 -28.80
N SER A 73 -9.87 2.88 -29.38
CA SER A 73 -11.14 2.72 -28.66
C SER A 73 -10.95 1.96 -27.35
N LYS A 74 -11.86 2.13 -26.36
CA LYS A 74 -11.82 1.41 -25.08
C LYS A 74 -11.61 -0.10 -25.22
N SER A 75 -12.20 -0.69 -26.26
CA SER A 75 -12.03 -2.12 -26.56
C SER A 75 -10.59 -2.46 -26.97
N ARG A 76 -9.91 -1.58 -27.70
CA ARG A 76 -8.52 -1.76 -28.15
C ARG A 76 -7.52 -1.50 -27.02
N MET A 77 -7.78 -0.56 -26.13
CA MET A 77 -7.00 -0.37 -24.89
C MET A 77 -7.01 -1.65 -24.02
N ASN A 78 -8.16 -2.33 -23.93
CA ASN A 78 -8.23 -3.60 -23.21
C ASN A 78 -7.39 -4.71 -23.88
N LEU A 79 -7.35 -4.75 -25.21
CA LEU A 79 -6.50 -5.71 -25.95
C LEU A 79 -5.01 -5.40 -25.79
N GLU A 80 -4.64 -4.12 -25.75
CA GLU A 80 -3.27 -3.68 -25.47
C GLU A 80 -2.82 -4.13 -24.07
N LYS A 81 -3.67 -3.97 -23.05
CA LYS A 81 -3.37 -4.44 -21.70
C LYS A 81 -3.14 -5.96 -21.64
N ILE A 82 -4.01 -6.77 -22.25
CA ILE A 82 -3.84 -8.24 -22.31
C ILE A 82 -2.54 -8.62 -23.03
N TYR A 83 -2.17 -7.86 -24.06
CA TYR A 83 -0.92 -8.05 -24.79
C TYR A 83 0.31 -7.72 -23.92
N GLU A 84 0.29 -6.62 -23.17
CA GLU A 84 1.34 -6.23 -22.22
C GLU A 84 1.50 -7.22 -21.05
N GLU A 85 0.41 -7.87 -20.63
CA GLU A 85 0.42 -8.96 -19.63
C GLU A 85 1.08 -10.27 -20.16
N GLY A 86 1.50 -10.28 -21.44
CA GLY A 86 2.25 -11.39 -22.03
C GLY A 86 1.36 -12.42 -22.73
N PHE A 87 0.15 -12.05 -23.14
CA PHE A 87 -0.77 -12.95 -23.85
C PHE A 87 -1.01 -12.51 -25.30
N HIS A 88 -1.33 -13.46 -26.18
CA HIS A 88 -1.73 -13.17 -27.55
C HIS A 88 -3.20 -12.70 -27.60
N VAL A 89 -3.48 -11.70 -28.44
CA VAL A 89 -4.83 -11.20 -28.74
C VAL A 89 -5.22 -11.38 -30.21
N CYS A 90 -4.34 -11.98 -31.02
CA CYS A 90 -4.62 -12.36 -32.40
C CYS A 90 -5.54 -13.58 -32.47
N TYR A 91 -6.18 -13.76 -33.63
CA TYR A 91 -7.10 -14.88 -33.86
C TYR A 91 -6.43 -16.26 -33.68
N ASP A 92 -5.15 -16.38 -34.04
CA ASP A 92 -4.47 -17.68 -34.07
C ASP A 92 -4.10 -18.22 -32.69
N LEU A 93 -3.76 -17.33 -31.75
CA LEU A 93 -3.17 -17.70 -30.46
C LEU A 93 -3.89 -17.06 -29.26
N TYR A 94 -5.11 -16.54 -29.43
CA TYR A 94 -5.81 -15.79 -28.40
C TYR A 94 -5.74 -16.45 -27.00
N GLY A 95 -5.21 -15.71 -26.02
CA GLY A 95 -5.06 -16.17 -24.64
C GLY A 95 -3.87 -17.10 -24.36
N SER A 96 -3.09 -17.47 -25.38
CA SER A 96 -1.83 -18.20 -25.20
C SER A 96 -0.72 -17.24 -24.74
N ARG A 97 0.24 -17.75 -23.98
CA ARG A 97 1.38 -16.96 -23.50
C ARG A 97 2.37 -16.67 -24.63
N ARG A 98 2.88 -15.44 -24.70
CA ARG A 98 3.97 -15.06 -25.60
C ARG A 98 5.27 -15.65 -25.07
N GLU A 99 5.80 -16.66 -25.75
CA GLU A 99 7.09 -17.24 -25.37
C GLU A 99 8.19 -16.18 -25.60
N HIS A 100 9.02 -15.95 -24.58
CA HIS A 100 10.14 -14.99 -24.62
C HIS A 100 9.76 -13.52 -24.82
N ASP A 101 8.49 -13.14 -24.59
CA ASP A 101 7.97 -11.78 -24.76
C ASP A 101 8.18 -11.18 -26.16
N GLU A 102 8.35 -12.04 -27.19
CA GLU A 102 8.55 -11.58 -28.56
C GLU A 102 7.34 -10.78 -29.07
N PRO A 103 7.58 -9.70 -29.86
CA PRO A 103 6.50 -8.91 -30.43
C PRO A 103 5.76 -9.71 -31.50
N CYS A 104 4.44 -9.83 -31.37
CA CYS A 104 3.59 -10.54 -32.32
C CYS A 104 2.95 -9.56 -33.30
N ALA A 105 3.36 -9.59 -34.58
CA ALA A 105 2.85 -8.69 -35.61
C ALA A 105 1.32 -8.72 -35.76
N PHE A 106 0.70 -9.91 -35.63
CA PHE A 106 -0.75 -10.06 -35.70
C PHE A 106 -1.48 -9.40 -34.52
N CYS A 107 -0.92 -9.48 -33.31
CA CYS A 107 -1.47 -8.79 -32.15
C CYS A 107 -1.43 -7.26 -32.36
N LEU A 108 -0.30 -6.75 -32.87
CA LEU A 108 -0.14 -5.32 -33.17
C LEU A 108 -1.13 -4.85 -34.25
N GLU A 109 -1.42 -5.67 -35.26
CA GLU A 109 -2.43 -5.33 -36.26
C GLU A 109 -3.83 -5.22 -35.63
N VAL A 110 -4.21 -6.19 -34.80
CA VAL A 110 -5.50 -6.14 -34.08
C VAL A 110 -5.60 -4.88 -33.20
N ILE A 111 -4.52 -4.54 -32.48
CA ILE A 111 -4.52 -3.41 -31.54
C ILE A 111 -4.49 -2.07 -32.28
N TYR A 112 -3.64 -1.88 -33.29
CA TYR A 112 -3.32 -0.56 -33.86
C TYR A 112 -3.78 -0.33 -35.30
N ARG A 113 -4.40 -1.30 -35.99
CA ARG A 113 -4.88 -1.07 -37.36
C ARG A 113 -6.01 -0.04 -37.38
N GLU A 114 -5.76 1.13 -37.95
CA GLU A 114 -6.76 2.17 -38.12
C GLU A 114 -7.93 1.62 -38.96
N SER A 115 -9.15 1.73 -38.45
CA SER A 115 -10.36 1.46 -39.23
C SER A 115 -10.54 2.61 -40.22
N LYS A 116 -10.12 2.42 -41.47
CA LYS A 116 -10.58 3.24 -42.59
C LYS A 116 -12.04 2.94 -42.90
#